data_AF-A0A0D2KJD2-F1
#
_entry.id   AF-A0A0D2KJD2-F1
#
_cell.length_a   1.000
_cell.length_b   1.000
_cell.length_c   1.000
_cell.angle_alpha   90.00
_cell.angle_beta   90.00
_cell.angle_gamma   90.00
#
_symmetry.space_group_name_H-M   'P 1'
#
loop_
_entity.id
_entity.type
_entity.pdbx_description
1 polymer ?
#
loop_
_entity_poly.entity_id
_entity_poly.type
_entity_poly.pdbx_seq_one_letter_code
_entity_poly.pdbx_strand_id
1 'polypeptide(L)'
;LYTIILTESMYLIWLLRCKWRMDKGSDPASLHSTAEITRRWRARINRRIKLDQAMATRKAHKWKKLSRSLVERTWHGTLDNEDGLPQDWVGACGVLVGTGVEARPPGRNR
;
A
#
# COMPACT_ATOMS: atom_id res chain seq x y z
N LEU A 1 10.43 8.50 2.53
CA LEU A 1 9.48 8.23 1.43
C LEU A 1 10.18 7.73 0.16
N TYR A 2 11.09 8.50 -0.45
CA TYR A 2 11.76 8.14 -1.71
C TYR A 2 12.34 6.71 -1.73
N THR A 3 13.09 6.34 -0.68
CA THR A 3 13.67 5.00 -0.53
C THR A 3 12.63 3.89 -0.48
N ILE A 4 11.46 4.14 0.12
CA ILE A 4 10.36 3.18 0.20
C ILE A 4 9.77 2.96 -1.20
N ILE A 5 9.45 4.04 -1.91
CA ILE A 5 8.90 3.97 -3.27
C ILE A 5 9.88 3.28 -4.22
N LEU A 6 11.16 3.66 -4.16
CA LEU A 6 12.20 3.11 -5.04
C LEU A 6 12.36 1.59 -4.83
N THR A 7 12.49 1.15 -3.58
CA THR A 7 12.69 -0.27 -3.26
C THR A 7 11.47 -1.12 -3.60
N GLU A 8 10.26 -0.63 -3.31
CA GLU A 8 9.01 -1.31 -3.67
C GLU A 8 8.84 -1.43 -5.19
N SER A 9 9.21 -0.37 -5.92
CA SER A 9 9.13 -0.35 -7.40
C SER A 9 10.18 -1.25 -8.04
N MET A 10 11.43 -1.21 -7.55
CA MET A 10 12.50 -2.08 -8.04
C MET A 10 12.17 -3.56 -7.80
N TYR A 11 11.66 -3.89 -6.61
CA TYR A 11 11.22 -5.25 -6.31
C TYR A 11 10.03 -5.66 -7.19
N LEU A 12 9.16 -4.73 -7.61
CA LEU A 12 8.00 -5.04 -8.47
C LEU A 12 8.49 -5.34 -9.88
N ILE A 13 9.39 -4.52 -10.40
CA ILE A 13 10.06 -4.73 -11.69
C ILE A 13 10.75 -6.09 -11.70
N TRP A 14 11.54 -6.38 -10.65
CA TRP A 14 12.21 -7.66 -10.52
C TRP A 14 11.23 -8.84 -10.52
N LEU A 15 10.15 -8.77 -9.72
CA LEU A 15 9.13 -9.81 -9.66
C LEU A 15 8.42 -10.01 -11.00
N LEU A 16 8.08 -8.92 -11.72
CA LEU A 16 7.49 -8.98 -13.04
C LEU A 16 8.42 -9.66 -14.05
N ARG A 17 9.73 -9.36 -14.00
CA ARG A 17 10.73 -10.01 -14.86
C ARG A 17 10.88 -11.50 -14.55
N CYS A 18 10.92 -11.87 -13.28
CA CYS A 18 10.97 -13.28 -12.87
C CYS A 18 9.71 -14.02 -13.33
N LYS A 19 8.53 -13.43 -13.13
CA LYS A 19 7.27 -14.02 -13.57
C LYS A 19 7.22 -14.18 -15.08
N TRP A 20 7.62 -13.17 -15.85
CA TRP A 20 7.70 -13.25 -17.31
C TRP A 20 8.67 -14.34 -17.79
N ARG A 21 9.84 -14.47 -17.13
CA ARG A 21 10.83 -15.51 -17.46
C ARG A 21 10.33 -16.92 -17.14
N MET A 22 9.57 -17.11 -16.07
CA MET A 22 9.11 -18.42 -15.61
C MET A 22 7.82 -18.90 -16.28
N ASP A 23 6.91 -18.00 -16.64
CA ASP A 23 5.54 -18.37 -17.02
C ASP A 23 5.45 -18.96 -18.43
N LYS A 24 6.15 -18.44 -19.45
CA LYS A 24 6.01 -18.90 -20.84
C LYS A 24 7.18 -18.54 -21.78
N GLY A 25 8.42 -18.91 -21.46
CA GLY A 25 9.50 -18.88 -22.46
C GLY A 25 9.74 -17.54 -23.23
N SER A 26 9.42 -16.38 -22.64
CA SER A 26 9.44 -15.04 -23.27
C SER A 26 8.35 -14.71 -24.30
N ASP A 27 7.16 -15.29 -24.20
CA ASP A 27 6.06 -14.95 -25.10
C ASP A 27 5.59 -13.48 -24.91
N PRO A 28 5.65 -12.59 -25.92
CA PRO A 28 5.28 -11.17 -25.81
C PRO A 28 3.80 -10.97 -25.48
N ALA A 29 2.93 -11.93 -25.81
CA ALA A 29 1.50 -11.86 -25.51
C ALA A 29 1.17 -11.99 -24.00
N SER A 30 2.13 -12.42 -23.17
CA SER A 30 2.01 -12.51 -21.71
C SER A 30 2.40 -11.20 -20.99
N LEU A 31 2.72 -10.13 -21.74
CA LEU A 31 3.05 -8.83 -21.14
C LEU A 31 1.86 -8.31 -20.32
N HIS A 32 2.09 -8.11 -19.03
CA HIS A 32 1.10 -7.53 -18.11
C HIS A 32 0.60 -6.19 -18.64
N SER A 33 -0.73 -6.02 -18.67
CA SER A 33 -1.33 -4.73 -19.01
C SER A 33 -0.91 -3.64 -18.01
N THR A 34 -0.73 -2.41 -18.49
CA THR A 34 -0.37 -1.25 -17.67
C THR A 34 -1.35 -1.04 -16.50
N ALA A 35 -2.63 -1.34 -16.70
CA ALA A 35 -3.65 -1.29 -15.64
C ALA A 35 -3.40 -2.34 -14.55
N GLU A 36 -3.00 -3.55 -14.93
CA GLU A 36 -2.70 -4.63 -13.98
C GLU A 36 -1.44 -4.29 -13.16
N ILE A 37 -0.40 -3.78 -13.80
CA ILE A 37 0.83 -3.32 -13.15
C ILE A 37 0.51 -2.20 -12.15
N THR A 38 -0.29 -1.22 -12.57
CA THR A 38 -0.70 -0.10 -11.71
C THR A 38 -1.47 -0.58 -10.48
N ARG A 39 -2.41 -1.51 -10.65
CA ARG A 39 -3.17 -2.10 -9.53
C ARG A 39 -2.26 -2.87 -8.58
N ARG A 40 -1.33 -3.68 -9.10
CA ARG A 40 -0.35 -4.42 -8.29
C ARG A 40 0.57 -3.48 -7.51
N TRP A 41 1.03 -2.40 -8.15
CA TRP A 41 1.85 -1.39 -7.51
C TRP A 41 1.09 -0.68 -6.39
N ARG A 42 -0.14 -0.20 -6.64
CA ARG A 42 -1.01 0.38 -5.61
C ARG A 42 -1.25 -0.57 -4.45
N ALA A 43 -1.51 -1.85 -4.71
CA ALA A 43 -1.71 -2.85 -3.67
C ALA A 43 -0.47 -3.04 -2.78
N ARG A 44 0.73 -2.97 -3.35
CA ARG A 44 2.01 -3.03 -2.62
C ARG A 44 2.23 -1.81 -1.74
N ILE A 45 2.04 -0.61 -2.28
CA ILE A 45 2.15 0.63 -1.51
C ILE A 45 1.12 0.65 -0.37
N ASN A 46 -0.13 0.27 -0.64
CA ASN A 46 -1.16 0.13 0.39
C ASN A 46 -0.78 -0.88 1.49
N ARG A 47 -0.17 -2.00 1.13
CA ARG A 47 0.34 -2.96 2.12
C ARG A 47 1.43 -2.35 2.98
N ARG A 48 2.32 -1.54 2.40
CA ARG A 48 3.38 -0.86 3.15
C ARG A 48 2.83 0.17 4.13
N ILE A 49 1.88 1.00 3.70
CA ILE A 49 1.18 1.96 4.56
C ILE A 49 0.53 1.24 5.75
N LYS A 50 -0.16 0.12 5.52
CA LYS A 50 -0.78 -0.68 6.60
C LYS A 50 0.25 -1.24 7.59
N LEU A 51 1.43 -1.64 7.13
CA LEU A 51 2.51 -2.08 8.02
C LEU A 51 3.03 -0.92 8.87
N ASP A 52 3.23 0.26 8.27
CA ASP A 52 3.67 1.46 8.98
C ASP A 52 2.62 1.91 10.01
N GLN A 53 1.33 1.85 9.68
CA GLN A 53 0.22 2.06 10.61
C GLN A 53 0.23 1.05 11.77
N ALA A 54 0.39 -0.25 11.48
CA ALA A 54 0.43 -1.29 12.50
C ALA A 54 1.61 -1.09 13.47
N MET A 55 2.75 -0.63 12.96
CA MET A 55 3.95 -0.31 13.76
C MET A 55 3.78 0.98 14.59
N ALA A 56 2.97 1.94 14.13
CA ALA A 56 2.66 3.17 14.87
C ALA A 56 1.48 3.04 15.85
N THR A 57 0.70 1.97 15.75
CA THR A 57 -0.48 1.73 16.59
C THR A 57 -0.08 1.37 18.03
N ARG A 58 -0.94 1.72 19.00
CA ARG A 58 -0.71 1.54 20.44
C ARG A 58 -0.53 0.07 20.88
N LYS A 59 -0.97 -0.89 20.04
CA LYS A 59 -0.77 -2.34 20.22
C LYS A 59 0.60 -2.84 19.77
N ALA A 60 1.43 -2.02 19.12
CA ALA A 60 2.79 -2.41 18.77
C ALA A 60 3.65 -2.57 20.03
N HIS A 61 4.45 -3.63 20.06
CA HIS A 61 5.43 -3.88 21.12
C HIS A 61 6.31 -2.64 21.33
N LYS A 62 6.47 -2.19 22.60
CA LYS A 62 7.12 -0.91 22.96
C LYS A 62 8.48 -0.64 22.28
N TRP A 63 9.25 -1.69 21.97
CA TRP A 63 10.57 -1.61 21.32
C TRP A 63 10.55 -1.43 19.80
N LYS A 64 9.41 -1.69 19.12
CA LYS A 64 9.24 -1.55 17.66
C LYS A 64 8.20 -0.50 17.27
N LYS A 65 7.82 0.36 18.22
CA LYS A 65 6.78 1.35 18.00
C LYS A 65 7.33 2.53 17.21
N LEU A 66 6.80 2.73 16.00
CA LEU A 66 7.07 3.94 15.23
C LEU A 66 6.29 5.12 15.83
N SER A 67 6.86 6.33 15.74
CA SER A 67 6.11 7.54 16.07
C SER A 67 5.01 7.75 15.03
N ARG A 68 3.78 8.06 15.48
CA ARG A 68 2.67 8.40 14.58
C ARG A 68 2.99 9.61 13.71
N SER A 69 3.57 10.65 14.33
CA SER A 69 4.01 11.86 13.63
C SER A 69 5.05 11.59 12.55
N LEU A 70 5.87 10.54 12.71
CA LEU A 70 6.84 10.14 11.70
C LEU A 70 6.14 9.49 10.51
N VAL A 71 5.15 8.64 10.74
CA VAL A 71 4.35 7.99 9.69
C VAL A 71 3.51 9.03 8.95
N GLU A 72 2.82 9.92 9.66
CA GLU A 72 2.08 11.05 9.07
C GLU A 72 2.97 11.88 8.16
N ARG A 73 4.10 12.39 8.67
CA ARG A 73 5.02 13.21 7.89
C ARG A 73 5.62 12.47 6.69
N THR A 74 5.79 11.15 6.78
CA THR A 74 6.38 10.36 5.69
C THR A 74 5.41 10.17 4.54
N TRP A 75 4.11 10.06 4.83
CA TRP A 75 3.05 9.77 3.85
C TRP A 75 2.17 10.98 3.52
N HIS A 76 2.37 12.12 4.17
CA HIS A 76 1.71 13.38 3.85
C HIS A 76 1.98 13.82 2.40
N GLY A 77 0.96 14.26 1.69
CA GLY A 77 0.99 14.63 0.27
C GLY A 77 1.07 13.46 -0.71
N THR A 78 0.85 12.22 -0.25
CA THR A 78 0.91 11.02 -1.11
C THR A 78 -0.33 10.13 -1.04
N LEU A 79 -1.24 10.39 -0.11
CA LEU A 79 -2.47 9.63 0.05
C LEU A 79 -3.51 10.21 -0.91
N ASP A 80 -4.40 9.35 -1.39
CA ASP A 80 -5.49 9.78 -2.25
C ASP A 80 -6.63 10.30 -1.36
N ASN A 81 -7.23 11.44 -1.69
CA ASN A 81 -8.27 12.11 -0.90
C ASN A 81 -7.83 12.49 0.55
N GLU A 82 -6.69 13.16 0.69
CA GLU A 82 -6.17 13.61 1.99
C GLU A 82 -7.14 14.50 2.77
N ASP A 83 -7.89 15.35 2.08
CA ASP A 83 -8.89 16.25 2.69
C ASP A 83 -10.05 15.50 3.36
N GLY A 84 -10.30 14.25 2.96
CA GLY A 84 -11.33 13.39 3.55
C GLY A 84 -10.82 12.50 4.69
N LEU A 85 -9.53 12.59 5.05
CA LEU A 85 -8.94 11.72 6.06
C LEU A 85 -9.16 12.26 7.48
N PRO A 86 -9.43 11.37 8.46
CA PRO A 86 -9.42 11.77 9.86
C PRO A 86 -8.06 12.35 10.24
N GLN A 87 -8.06 13.34 11.14
CA GLN A 87 -6.84 13.97 11.65
C GLN A 87 -5.81 12.94 12.19
N ASP A 88 -6.29 11.82 12.73
CA ASP A 88 -5.52 10.68 13.25
C ASP A 88 -5.62 9.44 12.32
N TRP A 89 -5.47 9.61 11.00
CA TRP A 89 -5.63 8.51 10.02
C TRP A 89 -4.69 7.31 10.25
N VAL A 90 -3.56 7.50 10.96
CA VAL A 90 -2.65 6.40 11.32
C VAL A 90 -3.33 5.35 12.20
N GLY A 91 -4.35 5.74 12.97
CA GLY A 91 -5.19 4.84 13.77
C GLY A 91 -6.39 4.26 13.01
N ALA A 92 -6.69 4.75 11.81
CA ALA A 92 -7.84 4.31 11.03
C ALA A 92 -7.50 3.08 10.18
N CYS A 93 -8.27 1.99 10.36
CA CYS A 93 -8.20 0.81 9.50
C CYS A 93 -8.90 1.10 8.15
N GLY A 94 -8.16 1.58 7.14
CA GLY A 94 -8.71 1.90 5.82
C GLY A 94 -7.70 1.75 4.66
N VAL A 95 -8.19 1.58 3.43
CA VAL A 95 -7.37 1.56 2.21
C VAL A 95 -7.16 3.00 1.77
N LEU A 96 -5.92 3.46 1.81
CA LEU A 96 -5.53 4.88 1.70
C LEU A 96 -5.04 5.30 0.31
N VAL A 97 -5.02 4.37 -0.65
CA VAL A 97 -4.67 4.65 -2.04
C VAL A 97 -5.69 3.97 -2.93
N GLY A 98 -6.44 4.78 -3.69
CA GLY A 98 -7.64 4.47 -4.46
C GLY A 98 -7.74 3.06 -5.07
N THR A 99 -8.67 2.30 -4.51
CA THR A 99 -9.68 1.55 -5.28
C THR A 99 -11.00 2.05 -4.77
N GLY A 100 -11.90 2.54 -5.62
CA GLY A 100 -13.24 2.95 -5.20
C GLY A 100 -13.88 1.86 -4.35
N VAL A 101 -14.00 2.09 -3.05
CA VAL A 101 -14.71 1.21 -2.15
C VAL A 101 -16.05 1.88 -1.91
N GLU A 102 -17.04 1.43 -2.69
CA GLU A 102 -18.43 1.54 -2.30
C GLU A 102 -18.54 1.06 -0.84
N ALA A 103 -19.08 1.93 0.01
CA ALA A 103 -19.10 1.75 1.45
C ALA A 103 -19.61 0.35 1.80
N ARG A 104 -18.77 -0.44 2.47
CA ARG A 104 -19.18 -1.75 2.99
C ARG A 104 -20.34 -1.51 3.96
N PRO A 105 -21.55 -2.03 3.71
CA PRO A 105 -22.69 -1.77 4.59
C PRO A 105 -22.40 -2.31 5.99
N PRO A 106 -22.87 -1.63 7.04
CA PRO A 106 -22.59 -1.99 8.43
C PRO A 106 -23.04 -3.42 8.71
N GLY A 107 -22.08 -4.26 9.11
CA GLY A 107 -22.30 -5.64 9.49
C GLY A 107 -23.17 -5.70 10.74
N ARG A 108 -24.35 -6.29 10.57
CA ARG A 108 -25.38 -6.54 11.58
C ARG A 108 -24.80 -7.25 12.81
N ASN A 109 -25.05 -6.65 13.98
CA ASN A 109 -24.77 -7.16 15.31
C ASN A 109 -25.13 -8.65 15.46
N ARG A 110 -24.21 -9.43 16.03
CA ARG A 110 -24.49 -10.70 16.72
C ARG A 110 -23.76 -10.67 18.05
#